data_AF-A0A1H3G840-F1
#
_entry.id   AF-A0A1H3G840-F1
#
_cell.length_a   1.000
_cell.length_b   1.000
_cell.length_c   1.000
_cell.angle_alpha   90.00
_cell.angle_beta   90.00
_cell.angle_gamma   90.00
#
_symmetry.space_group_name_H-M   'P 1'
#
loop_
_entity.id
_entity.type
_entity.pdbx_description
1 polymer ?
#
loop_
_entity_poly.entity_id
_entity_poly.type
_entity_poly.pdbx_seq_one_letter_code
_entity_poly.pdbx_strand_id
1 'polypeptide(L)' 'MDTKRPTTAPTNAPDLLLHGLRAYTSTGVVGQPSLASAQKGAALLDAFESQFARRLDELRKPIP' A
#
# COMPACT_ATOMS: atom_id res chain seq x y z
N MET A 1 9.36 -14.68 30.84
CA MET A 1 9.87 -14.95 29.47
C MET A 1 8.78 -14.49 28.53
N ASP A 2 8.70 -13.17 28.39
CA ASP A 2 7.54 -12.47 27.84
C ASP A 2 7.45 -12.60 26.32
N THR A 3 6.26 -13.00 25.88
CA THR A 3 5.82 -13.12 24.50
C THR A 3 5.61 -11.74 23.89
N LYS A 4 6.68 -11.12 23.35
CA LYS A 4 6.54 -9.90 22.55
C LYS A 4 6.07 -10.26 21.15
N ARG A 5 4.75 -10.22 20.94
CA ARG A 5 4.10 -10.13 19.62
C ARG A 5 4.74 -8.96 18.84
N PRO A 6 5.29 -9.13 17.63
CA PRO A 6 5.72 -7.98 16.84
C PRO A 6 4.49 -7.30 16.22
N THR A 7 3.85 -6.48 17.03
CA THR A 7 3.01 -5.37 16.58
C THR A 7 3.96 -4.30 16.05
N THR A 8 3.87 -4.03 14.74
CA THR A 8 3.78 -2.69 14.09
C THR A 8 4.23 -2.86 12.64
N ALA A 9 3.33 -2.63 11.68
CA ALA A 9 3.76 -2.21 10.34
C ALA A 9 4.76 -1.05 10.49
N PRO A 10 5.84 -0.95 9.68
CA PRO A 10 6.84 0.08 9.86
C PRO A 10 6.17 1.45 9.70
N THR A 11 5.90 2.11 10.84
CA THR A 11 5.32 3.46 10.92
C THR A 11 6.25 4.53 10.34
N ASN A 12 7.48 4.15 10.01
CA ASN A 12 8.44 4.96 9.28
C ASN A 12 9.08 4.05 8.24
N ALA A 13 8.79 4.27 6.96
CA ALA A 13 9.63 3.80 5.86
C ALA A 13 10.25 5.01 5.15
N PRO A 14 11.00 5.89 5.85
CA PRO A 14 11.47 7.14 5.27
C PRO A 14 12.54 6.88 4.19
N ASP A 15 13.13 5.68 4.20
CA ASP A 15 14.35 5.39 3.44
C ASP A 15 14.20 4.19 2.51
N LEU A 16 12.97 3.78 2.17
CA LEU A 16 12.77 2.67 1.22
C LEU A 16 13.35 3.00 -0.17
N LEU A 17 13.31 4.27 -0.57
CA LEU A 17 13.96 4.77 -1.78
C LEU A 17 15.49 4.83 -1.65
N LEU A 18 16.02 4.99 -0.44
CA LEU A 18 17.46 5.15 -0.18
C LEU A 18 18.18 3.81 0.02
N HIS A 19 17.58 2.90 0.80
CA HIS A 19 18.18 1.62 1.18
C HIS A 19 17.62 0.43 0.37
N GLY A 20 16.51 0.64 -0.34
CA GLY A 20 15.85 -0.40 -1.12
C GLY A 20 15.20 -1.48 -0.25
N LEU A 21 14.48 -2.40 -0.91
CA LEU A 21 13.69 -3.43 -0.23
C LEU A 21 14.52 -4.46 0.54
N ARG A 22 15.79 -4.67 0.15
CA ARG A 22 16.66 -5.68 0.78
C ARG A 22 16.95 -5.37 2.25
N ALA A 23 16.92 -4.10 2.64
CA ALA A 23 17.04 -3.67 4.03
C ALA A 23 15.80 -4.03 4.87
N TYR A 24 14.67 -4.34 4.24
CA TYR A 24 13.37 -4.57 4.90
C TYR A 24 12.85 -6.00 4.74
N THR A 25 13.26 -6.71 3.69
CA THR A 25 12.79 -8.06 3.37
C THR A 25 13.84 -8.81 2.56
N SER A 26 14.08 -10.07 2.92
CA SER A 26 14.99 -10.97 2.19
C SER A 26 14.36 -11.58 0.94
N THR A 27 13.02 -11.61 0.88
CA THR A 27 12.26 -12.19 -0.24
C THR A 27 11.87 -11.16 -1.30
N GLY A 28 12.07 -9.87 -1.01
CA GLY A 28 11.56 -8.76 -1.82
C GLY A 28 10.05 -8.54 -1.67
N VAL A 29 9.35 -9.38 -0.90
CA VAL A 29 7.91 -9.24 -0.63
C VAL A 29 7.71 -8.40 0.62
N VAL A 30 6.91 -7.35 0.49
CA VAL A 30 6.42 -6.53 1.61
C VAL A 30 4.95 -6.90 1.88
N GLY A 31 4.63 -7.19 3.14
CA GLY A 31 3.28 -7.57 3.56
C GLY A 31 3.00 -9.08 3.49
N GLN A 32 1.73 -9.46 3.40
CA GLN A 32 1.27 -10.86 3.43
C GLN A 32 0.36 -11.18 2.22
N PRO A 33 0.93 -11.51 1.04
CA PRO A 33 0.15 -11.84 -0.15
C PRO A 33 -0.75 -13.07 -0.01
N SER A 34 -0.40 -13.99 0.90
CA SER A 34 -1.22 -15.17 1.20
C SER A 34 -2.61 -14.85 1.73
N LEU A 35 -2.85 -13.62 2.22
CA LEU A 35 -4.16 -13.15 2.64
C LEU A 35 -5.00 -12.56 1.50
N ALA A 36 -4.49 -12.55 0.26
CA ALA A 36 -5.21 -12.05 -0.91
C ALA A 36 -6.42 -12.94 -1.23
N SER A 37 -7.47 -12.32 -1.79
CA SER A 37 -8.64 -13.03 -2.32
C SER A 37 -9.21 -12.27 -3.51
N ALA A 38 -9.94 -12.98 -4.39
CA ALA A 38 -10.59 -12.37 -5.55
C ALA A 38 -11.57 -11.25 -5.14
N GLN A 39 -12.34 -11.47 -4.07
CA GLN A 39 -13.26 -10.48 -3.53
C GLN A 39 -12.56 -9.20 -3.07
N LYS A 40 -11.40 -9.32 -2.39
CA LYS A 40 -10.59 -8.15 -2.01
C LYS A 40 -10.08 -7.42 -3.24
N GLY A 41 -9.68 -8.15 -4.29
CA GLY A 41 -9.25 -7.56 -5.55
C GLY A 41 -10.34 -6.75 -6.24
N ALA A 42 -11.56 -7.29 -6.34
CA ALA A 42 -12.70 -6.58 -6.93
C ALA A 42 -13.02 -5.30 -6.15
N ALA A 43 -13.15 -5.39 -4.82
CA ALA A 43 -13.44 -4.22 -3.98
C ALA A 43 -12.35 -3.13 -4.07
N LEU A 44 -11.08 -3.54 -4.18
CA LEU A 44 -9.96 -2.62 -4.35
C LEU A 44 -10.04 -1.91 -5.71
N LEU A 45 -10.35 -2.64 -6.78
CA LEU A 45 -10.47 -2.09 -8.12
C LEU A 45 -11.60 -1.05 -8.21
N ASP A 46 -12.79 -1.37 -7.69
CA ASP A 46 -13.94 -0.47 -7.66
C ASP A 46 -13.60 0.84 -6.90
N ALA A 47 -12.89 0.71 -5.78
CA ALA A 47 -12.45 1.85 -5.00
C ALA A 47 -11.43 2.72 -5.76
N PHE A 48 -10.49 2.10 -6.48
CA PHE A 48 -9.52 2.82 -7.30
C PHE A 48 -10.19 3.57 -8.45
N GLU A 49 -11.09 2.91 -9.19
CA GLU A 49 -11.82 3.52 -10.31
C GLU A 49 -12.55 4.79 -9.84
N SER A 50 -13.32 4.67 -8.75
CA SER A 50 -14.07 5.78 -8.17
C SER A 50 -13.16 6.96 -7.77
N GLN A 51 -12.04 6.67 -7.11
CA GLN A 51 -11.11 7.72 -6.66
C GLN A 51 -10.40 8.40 -7.82
N PHE A 52 -9.94 7.64 -8.81
CA PHE A 52 -9.25 8.20 -9.97
C PHE A 52 -10.19 9.01 -10.86
N ALA A 53 -11.41 8.52 -11.12
CA ALA A 53 -12.41 9.27 -11.88
C ALA A 53 -12.64 10.64 -11.27
N ARG A 54 -12.89 10.70 -9.94
CA ARG A 54 -13.03 11.96 -9.21
C ARG A 54 -11.81 12.88 -9.36
N ARG A 55 -10.60 12.34 -9.21
CA ARG A 55 -9.37 13.13 -9.30
C ARG A 55 -9.11 13.65 -10.70
N LEU A 56 -9.41 12.87 -11.73
CA LEU A 56 -9.33 13.30 -13.12
C LEU A 56 -10.32 14.42 -13.41
N ASP A 57 -11.54 14.33 -12.89
CA ASP A 57 -12.52 15.42 -13.02
C ASP A 57 -12.04 16.70 -12.33
N GLU A 58 -11.40 16.60 -11.18
CA GLU A 58 -10.78 17.75 -10.49
C GLU A 58 -9.66 18.37 -11.34
N LEU A 59 -8.77 17.56 -11.91
CA LEU A 59 -7.65 18.04 -12.74
C LEU A 59 -8.09 18.62 -14.09
N ARG A 60 -9.26 18.22 -14.60
CA ARG A 60 -9.83 18.71 -15.86
C ARG A 60 -10.55 20.05 -15.72
N LYS A 61 -10.84 20.49 -14.49
CA LYS A 61 -11.45 21.81 -14.29
C LYS A 61 -10.47 22.88 -14.75
N PRO A 62 -10.91 23.86 -15.57
CA PRO A 62 -10.06 24.98 -15.91
C PRO A 62 -9.64 25.71 -14.64
N ILE A 63 -8.37 26.11 -14.58
CA ILE A 63 -7.86 26.99 -13.54
C ILE A 63 -8.59 28.34 -13.73
N PRO A 64 -9.17 28.92 -12.66
CA PRO A 64 -9.84 30.22 -12.75
C PRO A 64 -8.88 31.33 -13.21
#